data_AF-A0A0C6F4F0-F1
#
_entry.id   AF-A0A0C6F4F0-F1
#
_cell.length_a   1.000
_cell.length_b   1.000
_cell.length_c   1.000
_cell.angle_alpha   90.00
_cell.angle_beta   90.00
_cell.angle_gamma   90.00
#
_symmetry.space_group_name_H-M   'P 1'
#
loop_
_entity.id
_entity.type
_entity.pdbx_description
1 polymer ?
#
loop_
_entity_poly.entity_id
_entity_poly.type
_entity_poly.pdbx_seq_one_letter_code
_entity_poly.pdbx_strand_id
1 'polypeptide(L)'
;MLARHTGPAGDPSSAPTGASCPVEAIAAAYLSQTSGDLALALRCAITDALADLLEAERRTRERSRLISRGFVRGRLDDTGDAL
;
A
#
# COMPACT_ATOMS: atom_id res chain seq x y z
N MET A 1 60.76 -17.82 8.35
CA MET A 1 60.08 -16.84 9.23
C MET A 1 59.47 -15.76 8.37
N LEU A 2 58.14 -15.73 8.24
CA LEU A 2 57.35 -14.50 8.08
C LEU A 2 55.91 -14.85 8.46
N ALA A 3 55.45 -14.29 9.59
CA ALA A 3 54.03 -14.11 9.89
C ALA A 3 53.45 -13.16 8.82
N ARG A 4 52.16 -13.07 8.49
CA ARG A 4 50.91 -12.79 9.23
C ARG A 4 49.82 -12.95 8.13
N HIS A 5 48.57 -13.30 8.34
CA HIS A 5 47.56 -12.70 9.21
C HIS A 5 46.37 -13.66 9.21
N THR A 6 45.93 -14.04 10.39
CA THR A 6 44.57 -14.49 10.63
C THR A 6 43.61 -13.31 10.46
N GLY A 7 42.44 -13.61 9.90
CA GLY A 7 41.27 -12.74 9.92
C GLY A 7 40.15 -13.48 9.18
N PRO A 8 39.19 -14.11 9.88
CA PRO A 8 38.02 -14.64 9.20
C PRO A 8 37.27 -13.46 8.60
N ALA A 9 36.85 -13.61 7.34
CA ALA A 9 35.96 -12.69 6.68
C ALA A 9 34.80 -12.38 7.63
N GLY A 10 34.71 -11.11 8.08
CA GLY A 10 33.54 -10.63 8.79
C GLY A 10 32.33 -10.93 7.91
N ASP A 11 31.39 -11.68 8.48
CA ASP A 11 30.16 -12.10 7.84
C ASP A 11 29.50 -10.96 7.05
N PRO A 12 28.87 -11.22 5.90
CA PRO A 12 27.88 -10.32 5.30
C PRO A 12 26.58 -10.25 6.13
N SER A 13 26.68 -10.39 7.46
CA SER A 13 25.56 -10.33 8.40
C SER A 13 25.32 -8.88 8.84
N SER A 14 24.92 -8.08 7.86
CA SER A 14 24.11 -6.88 8.10
C SER A 14 23.10 -6.75 6.96
N ALA A 15 22.48 -7.87 6.58
CA ALA A 15 21.11 -7.79 6.09
C ALA A 15 20.26 -7.30 7.27
N PRO A 16 19.41 -6.27 7.12
CA PRO A 16 18.42 -5.96 8.14
C PRO A 16 17.48 -7.17 8.27
N THR A 17 17.81 -8.06 9.21
CA THR A 17 16.92 -9.11 9.69
C THR A 17 15.77 -8.42 10.39
N GLY A 18 14.71 -8.20 9.63
CA GLY A 18 13.54 -7.49 10.09
C GLY A 18 12.60 -7.29 8.94
N ALA A 19 12.05 -8.38 8.41
CA ALA A 19 10.70 -8.32 7.88
C ALA A 19 9.77 -8.01 9.06
N SER A 20 9.88 -6.79 9.60
CA SER A 20 8.90 -6.25 10.53
C SER A 20 7.58 -6.40 9.80
N CYS A 21 6.58 -6.94 10.51
CA CYS A 21 5.26 -7.14 9.96
C CYS A 21 4.88 -5.84 9.22
N PRO A 22 4.36 -5.87 7.99
CA PRO A 22 4.09 -4.64 7.23
C PRO A 22 3.25 -3.65 8.05
N VAL A 23 2.42 -4.14 8.97
CA VAL A 23 1.67 -3.36 9.96
C VAL A 23 2.57 -2.60 10.93
N GLU A 24 3.60 -3.24 11.48
CA GLU A 24 4.56 -2.60 12.39
C GLU A 24 5.40 -1.54 11.67
N ALA A 25 5.79 -1.78 10.41
CA ALA A 25 6.48 -0.79 9.59
C ALA A 25 5.59 0.44 9.32
N ILE A 26 4.31 0.23 9.02
CA ILE A 26 3.33 1.31 8.84
C ILE A 26 3.12 2.06 10.16
N ALA A 27 2.95 1.36 11.28
CA ALA A 27 2.79 1.98 12.59
C ALA A 27 4.01 2.81 12.99
N ALA A 28 5.23 2.30 12.75
CA ALA A 28 6.47 3.03 12.98
C ALA A 28 6.57 4.29 12.12
N ALA A 29 6.10 4.25 10.87
CA ALA A 29 6.06 5.43 10.00
C ALA A 29 5.14 6.53 10.55
N TYR A 30 3.95 6.20 11.06
CA TYR A 30 3.08 7.20 11.69
C TYR A 30 3.66 7.75 12.99
N LEU A 31 4.30 6.91 13.81
CA LEU A 31 4.96 7.37 15.04
C LEU A 31 6.15 8.28 14.78
N SER A 32 6.95 7.98 13.76
CA SER A 32 8.04 8.84 13.33
C SER A 32 7.53 10.20 12.84
N GLN A 33 6.39 10.23 12.15
CA GLN A 33 5.78 11.47 11.65
C GLN A 33 5.23 12.36 12.77
N THR A 34 4.78 11.78 13.88
CA THR A 34 4.20 12.52 15.02
C THR A 34 5.20 12.76 16.14
N SER A 35 6.50 12.63 15.87
CA SER A 35 7.56 12.79 16.87
C SER A 35 7.37 11.90 18.11
N GLY A 36 6.77 10.71 17.94
CA GLY A 36 6.51 9.75 19.01
C GLY A 36 5.20 9.97 19.77
N ASP A 37 4.37 10.97 19.41
CA ASP A 37 3.03 11.10 19.97
C ASP A 37 2.12 9.98 19.42
N LEU A 38 1.91 8.95 20.25
CA LEU A 38 1.06 7.79 19.99
C LEU A 38 -0.40 8.18 19.70
N ALA A 39 -0.94 9.15 20.43
CA ALA A 39 -2.33 9.54 20.30
C ALA A 39 -2.55 10.29 18.98
N LEU A 40 -1.61 11.15 18.60
CA LEU A 40 -1.63 11.81 17.30
C LEU A 40 -1.41 10.81 16.16
N ALA A 41 -0.45 9.90 16.28
CA ALA A 41 -0.17 8.87 15.26
C ALA A 41 -1.42 8.03 14.97
N LEU A 42 -2.11 7.60 16.04
CA LEU A 42 -3.33 6.82 15.91
C LEU A 42 -4.46 7.61 15.22
N ARG A 43 -4.65 8.88 15.59
CA ARG A 43 -5.65 9.74 14.93
C ARG A 43 -5.34 9.93 13.44
N CYS A 44 -4.06 10.12 13.08
CA CYS A 44 -3.64 10.24 11.68
C CYS A 44 -3.89 8.93 10.92
N ALA A 45 -3.48 7.79 11.46
CA ALA A 45 -3.68 6.49 10.81
C ALA A 45 -5.17 6.16 10.59
N ILE A 46 -6.04 6.47 11.56
CA ILE A 46 -7.50 6.30 11.42
C ILE A 46 -8.05 7.24 10.35
N THR A 47 -7.60 8.49 10.33
CA THR A 47 -8.06 9.48 9.34
C THR A 47 -7.72 9.06 7.92
N ASP A 48 -6.49 8.58 7.70
CA ASP A 48 -6.05 8.08 6.40
C ASP A 48 -6.83 6.82 5.99
N ALA A 49 -7.03 5.86 6.91
CA ALA A 49 -7.80 4.65 6.63
C ALA A 49 -9.27 4.96 6.26
N LEU A 50 -9.88 5.96 6.89
CA LEU A 50 -11.23 6.42 6.54
C LEU A 50 -11.26 7.14 5.20
N ALA A 51 -10.23 7.93 4.87
CA ALA A 51 -10.11 8.58 3.57
C ALA A 51 -9.96 7.54 2.44
N ASP A 52 -9.12 6.52 2.65
CA ASP A 52 -8.94 5.40 1.73
C ASP A 52 -10.23 4.62 1.52
N LEU A 53 -11.00 4.37 2.59
CA LEU A 53 -12.31 3.73 2.50
C LEU A 53 -13.28 4.57 1.66
N LEU A 54 -13.41 5.86 1.94
CA LEU A 54 -14.31 6.76 1.20
C LEU A 54 -13.93 6.86 -0.29
N GLU A 55 -12.63 6.89 -0.58
CA GLU A 55 -12.10 6.89 -1.94
C GLU A 55 -12.41 5.57 -2.66
N ALA A 56 -12.22 4.43 -1.98
CA ALA A 56 -12.56 3.11 -2.50
C ALA A 56 -14.08 2.96 -2.76
N GLU A 57 -14.91 3.48 -1.86
CA GLU A 57 -16.36 3.51 -2.05
C GLU A 57 -16.77 4.42 -3.21
N ARG A 58 -16.12 5.58 -3.38
CA ARG A 58 -16.37 6.49 -4.51
C ARG A 58 -16.10 5.78 -5.83
N ARG A 59 -14.96 5.11 -5.97
CA ARG A 59 -14.61 4.31 -7.16
C ARG A 59 -15.63 3.20 -7.43
N THR A 60 -16.16 2.57 -6.38
CA THR A 60 -17.18 1.53 -6.50
C THR A 60 -18.53 2.08 -7.00
N ARG A 61 -18.95 3.24 -6.48
CA ARG A 61 -20.18 3.92 -6.91
C ARG A 61 -20.05 4.43 -8.34
N GLU A 62 -18.88 4.94 -8.73
CA GLU A 62 -18.60 5.39 -10.09
C GLU A 62 -18.59 4.22 -11.09
N ARG A 63 -17.92 3.11 -10.76
CA ARG A 63 -17.97 1.88 -11.56
C ARG A 63 -19.39 1.32 -11.70
N SER A 64 -20.18 1.33 -10.63
CA SER A 64 -21.59 0.88 -10.67
C SER A 64 -22.46 1.79 -11.53
N ARG A 65 -22.25 3.11 -11.47
CA ARG A 65 -22.94 4.08 -12.34
C ARG A 65 -22.59 3.89 -13.82
N LEU A 66 -21.34 3.56 -14.14
CA LEU A 66 -20.90 3.26 -15.51
C LEU A 66 -21.51 1.95 -16.03
N ILE A 67 -21.63 0.92 -15.18
CA ILE A 67 -22.34 -0.34 -15.52
C ILE A 67 -23.81 -0.05 -15.87
N SER A 68 -24.52 0.72 -15.05
CA SER A 68 -25.93 1.03 -15.28
C SER A 68 -26.19 2.03 -16.42
N ARG A 69 -25.22 2.88 -16.79
CA ARG A 69 -25.37 3.89 -17.86
C ARG A 69 -24.80 3.49 -19.22
N GLY A 70 -24.00 2.42 -19.31
CA GLY A 70 -23.12 2.22 -20.45
C GLY A 70 -22.96 0.80 -21.00
N PHE A 71 -23.39 -0.25 -20.29
CA PHE A 71 -23.49 -1.58 -20.93
C PHE A 71 -24.61 -1.62 -21.98
N VAL A 72 -25.51 -0.63 -21.98
CA VAL A 72 -26.60 -0.49 -22.95
C VAL A 72 -26.14 0.11 -24.30
N ARG A 73 -25.06 0.90 -24.34
CA ARG A 73 -24.55 1.44 -25.62
C ARG A 73 -23.65 0.47 -26.38
N GLY A 74 -22.85 -0.34 -25.67
CA GLY A 74 -21.96 -1.32 -26.33
C GLY A 74 -22.65 -2.52 -26.98
N ARG A 75 -23.93 -2.80 -26.67
CA ARG A 75 -24.69 -3.93 -27.25
C ARG A 75 -25.72 -3.52 -28.29
N LEU A 76 -26.26 -2.29 -28.22
CA LEU A 76 -27.20 -1.79 -29.22
C LEU A 76 -26.50 -1.41 -30.53
N ASP A 77 -25.25 -0.94 -30.47
CA ASP A 77 -24.47 -0.61 -31.68
C ASP A 77 -23.92 -1.88 -32.36
N ASP A 78 -23.67 -2.98 -31.63
CA ASP A 78 -23.21 -4.28 -32.18
C ASP A 78 -24.36 -5.12 -32.80
N THR A 79 -25.61 -4.83 -32.42
CA THR A 79 -26.80 -5.50 -33.00
C THR A 79 -27.40 -4.71 -34.18
N GLY A 80 -26.98 -3.46 -34.39
CA GLY A 80 -27.55 -2.53 -35.37
C GLY A 80 -26.90 -2.52 -36.75
N ASP A 81 -25.74 -3.19 -36.92
CA ASP A 81 -24.96 -3.18 -38.18
C ASP A 81 -24.92 -4.56 -38.86
N ALA A 82 -26.00 -5.34 -38.68
CA ALA A 82 -26.17 -6.68 -39.24
C ALA A 82 -27.46 -6.85 -40.07
N LEU A 83 -27.94 -5.79 -40.73
CA LEU A 83 -29.02 -5.86 -41.72
C LEU A 83 -28.73 -4.98 -42.94
#